data_AF-A0A2E1S7L0-F1
#
_entry.id   AF-A0A2E1S7L0-F1
#
_cell.length_a   1.000
_cell.length_b   1.000
_cell.length_c   1.000
_cell.angle_alpha   90.00
_cell.angle_beta   90.00
_cell.angle_gamma   90.00
#
_symmetry.space_group_name_H-M   'P 1'
#
loop_
_entity.id
_entity.type
_entity.pdbx_description
1 polymer ?
#
loop_
_entity_poly.entity_id
_entity_poly.type
_entity_poly.pdbx_seq_one_letter_code
_entity_poly.pdbx_strand_id
1 'polypeptide(L)' 'MRVIGLDSDESYRIYSILGIEIQSGVISNDTEIDINVLKTGIYMLQLSNFTLPFVKK' A
#
# COMPACT_ATOMS: atom_id res chain seq x y z
N MET A 1 -2.32 3.64 -7.09
CA MET A 1 -1.37 4.43 -6.26
C MET A 1 0.03 4.08 -6.69
N ARG A 2 0.81 5.06 -7.14
CA ARG A 2 2.16 4.84 -7.67
C ARG A 2 3.19 4.82 -6.54
N VAL A 3 4.08 3.83 -6.56
CA VAL A 3 5.20 3.71 -5.61
C VAL A 3 6.50 3.94 -6.37
N ILE A 4 7.37 4.80 -5.85
CA ILE A 4 8.67 5.16 -6.45
C ILE A 4 9.78 5.09 -5.41
N GLY A 5 11.00 4.81 -5.85
CA GLY A 5 12.20 4.75 -4.99
C GLY A 5 12.47 3.39 -4.36
N LEU A 6 11.99 2.30 -4.96
CA LEU A 6 12.35 0.94 -4.54
C LEU A 6 13.62 0.48 -5.26
N ASP A 7 14.54 -0.15 -4.53
CA ASP A 7 15.78 -0.71 -5.11
C ASP A 7 15.56 -2.11 -5.73
N SER A 8 14.50 -2.80 -5.30
CA SER A 8 14.09 -4.11 -5.82
C SER A 8 12.58 -4.33 -5.62
N ASP A 9 12.06 -5.43 -6.15
CA ASP A 9 10.70 -5.86 -5.86
C ASP A 9 10.52 -6.11 -4.36
N GLU A 10 9.43 -5.59 -3.79
CA GLU A 10 9.13 -5.73 -2.36
C GLU A 10 7.70 -6.18 -2.11
N SER A 11 7.51 -6.93 -1.03
CA SER A 11 6.17 -7.26 -0.55
C SER A 11 5.52 -6.04 0.09
N TYR A 12 4.27 -5.76 -0.26
CA TYR A 12 3.46 -4.74 0.38
C TYR A 12 2.22 -5.32 1.04
N ARG A 13 1.71 -4.62 2.04
CA ARG A 13 0.42 -4.88 2.68
C ARG A 13 -0.33 -3.57 2.89
N ILE A 14 -1.64 -3.57 2.69
CA ILE A 14 -2.53 -2.47 3.00
C ILE A 14 -3.43 -2.89 4.15
N TYR A 15 -3.44 -2.08 5.21
CA TYR A 15 -4.30 -2.26 6.37
C TYR A 15 -5.32 -1.14 6.47
N SER A 16 -6.50 -1.45 7.00
CA SER A 16 -7.44 -0.44 7.51
C SER A 16 -6.88 0.23 8.77
N ILE A 17 -7.48 1.35 9.19
CA ILE A 17 -7.12 2.03 10.45
C ILE A 17 -7.29 1.17 11.71
N LEU A 18 -8.10 0.10 11.63
CA LEU A 18 -8.29 -0.87 12.71
C LEU A 18 -7.24 -2.00 12.68
N GLY A 19 -6.27 -1.96 11.77
CA GLY A 19 -5.22 -2.97 11.64
C GLY A 19 -5.63 -4.24 10.88
N ILE A 20 -6.81 -4.27 10.27
CA ILE A 20 -7.25 -5.40 9.43
C ILE A 20 -6.55 -5.31 8.06
N GLU A 21 -5.88 -6.39 7.63
CA GLU A 21 -5.28 -6.50 6.29
C GLU A 21 -6.40 -6.54 5.24
N ILE A 22 -6.27 -5.69 4.22
CA ILE A 22 -7.25 -5.54 3.14
C ILE A 22 -6.71 -6.09 1.83
N GLN A 23 -5.41 -5.92 1.59
CA GLN A 23 -4.76 -6.29 0.34
C GLN A 23 -3.27 -6.50 0.59
N SER A 24 -2.66 -7.43 -0.12
CA SER A 24 -1.21 -7.65 -0.12
C SER A 24 -0.74 -8.13 -1.48
N GLY A 25 0.57 -8.01 -1.73
CA GLY A 25 1.17 -8.43 -2.98
C GLY A 25 2.64 -8.07 -3.05
N VAL A 26 3.20 -8.16 -4.26
CA VAL A 26 4.56 -7.69 -4.57
C VAL A 26 4.45 -6.49 -5.50
N ILE A 27 5.29 -5.49 -5.28
CA ILE A 27 5.33 -4.26 -6.08
C ILE A 27 6.77 -3.97 -6.50
N SER A 28 6.94 -3.51 -7.74
CA SER A 28 8.22 -3.10 -8.30
C SER A 28 8.33 -1.58 -8.30
N ASN A 29 9.55 -1.06 -8.46
CA ASN A 29 9.74 0.38 -8.59
C ASN A 29 8.92 0.97 -9.75
N ASP A 30 8.33 2.13 -9.51
CA ASP A 30 7.59 2.91 -10.50
C ASP A 30 6.32 2.23 -11.05
N THR A 31 5.74 1.32 -10.27
CA THR A 31 4.50 0.62 -10.60
C THR A 31 3.34 1.05 -9.69
N GLU A 32 2.12 0.67 -10.07
CA GLU A 32 0.91 1.03 -9.35
C GLU A 32 0.32 -0.13 -8.56
N ILE A 33 -0.07 0.17 -7.33
CA ILE A 33 -0.98 -0.66 -6.55
C ILE A 33 -2.41 -0.24 -6.91
N ASP A 34 -3.22 -1.18 -7.39
CA ASP A 34 -4.66 -0.96 -7.57
C ASP A 34 -5.32 -0.82 -6.19
N ILE A 35 -5.91 0.35 -5.94
CA ILE A 35 -6.60 0.69 -4.69
C ILE A 35 -8.08 0.99 -4.93
N ASN A 36 -8.61 0.66 -6.11
CA ASN A 36 -10.02 0.93 -6.44
C ASN A 36 -10.99 0.05 -5.65
N VAL A 37 -10.52 -1.08 -5.14
CA VAL A 37 -11.28 -1.95 -4.22
C VAL A 37 -11.49 -1.29 -2.85
N LEU A 38 -10.69 -0.28 -2.49
CA LEU A 38 -10.79 0.41 -1.22
C LEU A 38 -11.93 1.45 -1.25
N LYS A 39 -12.73 1.45 -0.18
CA LYS A 39 -13.72 2.52 0.06
C LYS A 39 -13.01 3.80 0.49
N THR A 40 -13.72 4.93 0.45
CA THR A 40 -13.24 6.18 1.06
C THR A 40 -12.90 5.95 2.53
N GLY A 41 -11.71 6.36 2.97
CA GLY A 41 -11.24 6.10 4.32
C GLY A 41 -9.74 6.28 4.51
N ILE A 42 -9.26 5.95 5.72
CA ILE A 42 -7.85 6.01 6.11
C ILE A 42 -7.29 4.59 6.12
N TYR A 43 -6.12 4.44 5.51
CA TYR A 43 -5.41 3.17 5.36
C TYR A 43 -3.92 3.35 5.69
N MET A 44 -3.24 2.23 5.91
CA MET A 44 -1.80 2.14 6.08
C MET A 44 -1.23 1.26 4.97
N LEU A 45 -0.29 1.78 4.18
CA LEU A 45 0.57 0.98 3.31
C LEU A 45 1.81 0.58 4.11
N GLN A 46 2.09 -0.71 4.20
CA GLN A 46 3.31 -1.24 4.79
C GLN A 46 4.17 -1.90 3.71
N LEU A 47 5.42 -1.47 3.63
CA LEU A 47 6.53 -2.09 2.90
C LEU A 47 7.55 -2.62 3.94
N SER A 48 8.63 -3.27 3.49
CA SER A 48 9.56 -3.98 4.38
C SER A 48 10.12 -3.10 5.50
N ASN A 49 10.47 -1.85 5.17
CA ASN A 49 11.16 -0.92 6.08
C ASN A 49 10.34 0.32 6.44
N PHE A 50 9.12 0.43 5.91
CA PHE A 50 8.39 1.70 5.96
C PHE A 50 6.87 1.49 6.02
N THR A 51 6.16 2.32 6.80
CA THR A 51 4.69 2.35 6.89
C THR A 51 4.16 3.76 6.63
N LEU A 52 3.32 3.94 5.59
CA LEU A 52 2.76 5.22 5.14
C LEU A 52 1.25 5.24 5.37
N PRO A 53 0.71 6.15 6.20
CA PRO A 53 -0.73 6.41 6.20
C PRO A 53 -1.13 7.12 4.90
N PHE A 54 -2.31 6.79 4.37
CA PHE A 54 -2.91 7.53 3.27
C PHE A 54 -4.44 7.60 3.39
N VAL A 55 -5.02 8.61 2.73
CA VAL A 55 -6.48 8.80 2.64
C VAL A 55 -6.93 8.42 1.24
N LYS A 56 -7.81 7.42 1.13
CA LYS A 56 -8.57 7.18 -0.09
C LYS A 56 -9.76 8.13 -0.10
N LYS A 57 -9.82 9.01 -1.11
CA LYS A 57 -11.01 9.82 -1.40
C LYS A 57 -12.00 9.02 -2.24
#